data_AF-A0A3M2FUY0-F1
#
_entry.id   AF-A0A3M2FUY0-F1
#
_cell.length_a   1.000
_cell.length_b   1.000
_cell.length_c   1.000
_cell.angle_alpha   90.00
_cell.angle_beta   90.00
_cell.angle_gamma   90.00
#
_symmetry.space_group_name_H-M   'P 1'
#
loop_
_entity.id
_entity.type
_entity.pdbx_description
1 polymer ?
#
loop_
_entity_poly.entity_id
_entity_poly.type
_entity_poly.pdbx_seq_one_letter_code
_entity_poly.pdbx_strand_id
1 'polypeptide(L)'
;MPSTDTLPRRSRVLVLVLLVAGAAAFVAAGVIGRDDPGDVSVRSDPAVEALIPVRGARVLQQSPVGIDLAPGWELVSLQIFPDDRFVAGTGVDVIGEVSVTEGLLLYTFQPGEGKALAALSAETNCVVATYRRLARPDDVGSIDWCFEVT
;
A
#
# COMPACT_ATOMS: atom_id res chain seq x y z
N MET A 1 5.74 55.47 11.30
CA MET A 1 4.37 54.96 11.61
C MET A 1 3.84 54.30 10.34
N PRO A 2 3.48 53.00 10.37
CA PRO A 2 3.07 52.28 9.17
C PRO A 2 1.64 52.69 8.76
N SER A 3 1.48 53.03 7.48
CA SER A 3 0.19 53.31 6.85
C SER A 3 -0.64 52.03 6.79
N THR A 4 -1.84 52.05 7.37
CA THR A 4 -2.80 50.96 7.24
C THR A 4 -3.56 51.13 5.93
N ASP A 5 -3.11 50.43 4.89
CA ASP A 5 -3.83 50.38 3.61
C ASP A 5 -5.15 49.62 3.80
N THR A 6 -6.25 50.36 3.93
CA THR A 6 -7.60 49.81 3.89
C THR A 6 -7.93 49.37 2.47
N LEU A 7 -7.78 48.07 2.20
CA LEU A 7 -8.26 47.45 0.96
C LEU A 7 -9.71 47.89 0.65
N PRO A 8 -10.00 48.39 -0.56
CA PRO A 8 -11.34 48.84 -0.94
C PRO A 8 -12.37 47.71 -0.80
N ARG A 9 -13.59 48.03 -0.35
CA ARG A 9 -14.64 47.05 -0.01
C ARG A 9 -14.87 45.97 -1.07
N ARG A 10 -14.71 46.32 -2.36
CA ARG A 10 -14.85 45.40 -3.50
C ARG A 10 -13.71 44.37 -3.59
N SER A 11 -12.47 44.75 -3.27
CA SER A 11 -11.35 43.81 -3.25
C SER A 11 -11.39 42.88 -2.03
N ARG A 12 -11.89 43.35 -0.89
CA ARG A 12 -12.15 42.49 0.29
C ARG A 12 -13.16 41.38 -0.01
N VAL A 13 -14.26 41.70 -0.71
CA VAL A 13 -15.26 40.70 -1.11
C VAL A 13 -14.67 39.68 -2.09
N LEU A 14 -13.88 40.14 -3.06
CA LEU A 14 -13.20 39.27 -4.02
C LEU A 14 -12.23 38.30 -3.35
N VAL A 15 -11.43 38.78 -2.40
CA VAL A 15 -10.50 37.96 -1.62
C VAL A 15 -11.26 36.94 -0.76
N LEU A 16 -12.36 37.33 -0.12
CA LEU A 16 -13.20 36.40 0.65
C LEU A 16 -13.82 35.30 -0.23
N VAL A 17 -14.32 35.65 -1.40
CA VAL A 17 -14.87 34.68 -2.36
C VAL A 17 -13.78 33.71 -2.84
N LEU A 18 -12.59 34.21 -3.16
CA LEU A 18 -11.45 33.38 -3.56
C LEU A 18 -10.99 32.43 -2.44
N LEU A 19 -10.97 32.89 -1.18
CA LEU A 19 -10.62 32.07 -0.03
C LEU A 19 -11.65 30.97 0.23
N VAL A 20 -12.94 31.29 0.14
CA VAL A 20 -14.02 30.29 0.31
C VAL A 20 -14.01 29.28 -0.83
N ALA A 21 -13.82 29.72 -2.08
CA ALA A 21 -13.70 28.84 -3.24
C ALA A 21 -12.47 27.93 -3.13
N GLY A 22 -11.33 28.47 -2.69
CA GLY A 22 -10.10 27.71 -2.45
C GLY A 22 -10.29 26.66 -1.35
N ALA A 23 -10.91 27.02 -0.23
CA ALA A 23 -11.22 26.08 0.85
C ALA A 23 -12.20 24.98 0.39
N ALA A 24 -13.23 25.33 -0.37
CA ALA A 24 -14.17 24.37 -0.93
C ALA A 24 -13.51 23.40 -1.91
N ALA A 25 -12.61 23.88 -2.78
CA ALA A 25 -11.84 23.04 -3.69
C ALA A 25 -10.88 22.11 -2.93
N PHE A 26 -10.26 22.58 -1.85
CA PHE A 26 -9.37 21.79 -1.00
C PHE A 26 -10.12 20.67 -0.26
N VAL A 27 -11.31 20.98 0.29
CA VAL A 27 -12.18 19.98 0.92
C VAL A 27 -12.68 18.97 -0.11
N ALA A 28 -13.10 19.41 -1.30
CA ALA A 28 -13.53 18.53 -2.38
C ALA A 28 -12.42 17.58 -2.85
N ALA A 29 -11.20 18.08 -3.02
CA ALA A 29 -10.04 17.25 -3.36
C ALA A 29 -9.74 16.20 -2.27
N GLY A 30 -9.86 16.57 -1.00
CA GLY A 30 -9.71 15.63 0.12
C GLY A 30 -10.82 14.58 0.24
N VAL A 31 -12.00 14.83 -0.33
CA VAL A 31 -13.10 13.85 -0.41
C VAL A 31 -12.92 12.92 -1.62
N ILE A 32 -12.50 13.45 -2.77
CA ILE A 32 -12.27 12.67 -3.99
C ILE A 32 -11.06 11.71 -3.84
N GLY A 33 -10.08 12.05 -3.00
CA GLY A 33 -8.96 11.15 -2.67
C GLY A 33 -9.28 10.00 -1.71
N ARG A 34 -10.55 9.84 -1.28
CA ARG A 34 -10.99 8.76 -0.37
C ARG A 34 -11.74 7.62 -1.07
N ASP A 35 -11.92 7.70 -2.38
CA ASP A 35 -12.51 6.62 -3.18
C ASP A 35 -11.43 5.67 -3.71
N ASP A 36 -10.50 5.25 -2.84
CA ASP A 36 -9.86 3.95 -3.04
C ASP A 36 -10.77 2.94 -2.32
N PRO A 37 -11.54 2.10 -3.03
CA PRO A 37 -12.39 1.11 -2.41
C PRO A 37 -11.47 0.05 -1.79
N GLY A 38 -10.90 0.37 -0.63
CA GLY A 38 -9.87 -0.43 0.03
C GLY A 38 -10.21 -1.91 -0.05
N ASP A 39 -9.23 -2.67 -0.53
CA ASP A 39 -9.38 -4.05 -0.96
C ASP A 39 -10.34 -4.82 -0.04
N VAL A 40 -11.50 -5.20 -0.60
CA VAL A 40 -12.57 -5.85 0.16
C VAL A 40 -12.05 -7.14 0.81
N SER A 41 -11.11 -7.85 0.16
CA SER A 41 -10.49 -9.03 0.77
C SER A 41 -9.68 -8.71 2.03
N VAL A 42 -8.95 -7.59 2.04
CA VAL A 42 -8.22 -7.12 3.24
C VAL A 42 -9.21 -6.75 4.35
N ARG A 43 -10.26 -5.98 4.04
CA ARG A 43 -11.26 -5.58 5.05
C ARG A 43 -12.04 -6.76 5.66
N SER A 44 -12.18 -7.85 4.92
CA SER A 44 -12.84 -9.06 5.40
C SER A 44 -11.93 -10.02 6.16
N ASP A 45 -10.62 -9.84 6.07
CA ASP A 45 -9.64 -10.71 6.72
C ASP A 45 -9.18 -10.12 8.06
N PRO A 46 -9.48 -10.76 9.20
CA PRO A 46 -9.07 -10.24 10.51
C PRO A 46 -7.56 -10.30 10.77
N ALA A 47 -6.78 -10.94 9.89
CA ALA A 47 -5.34 -11.05 10.00
C ALA A 47 -4.57 -9.99 9.19
N VAL A 48 -5.18 -9.37 8.18
CA VAL A 48 -4.47 -8.51 7.22
C VAL A 48 -4.92 -7.06 7.38
N GLU A 49 -3.98 -6.16 7.69
CA GLU A 49 -4.25 -4.74 7.84
C GLU A 49 -3.96 -3.96 6.56
N ALA A 50 -2.92 -4.34 5.80
CA ALA A 50 -2.56 -3.71 4.53
C ALA A 50 -1.72 -4.62 3.63
N LEU A 51 -1.71 -4.31 2.32
CA LEU A 51 -0.88 -4.94 1.31
C LEU A 51 0.10 -3.92 0.72
N ILE A 52 1.30 -4.37 0.40
CA ILE A 52 2.35 -3.54 -0.19
C ILE A 52 2.92 -4.23 -1.44
N PRO A 53 2.91 -3.57 -2.61
CA PRO A 53 2.00 -2.50 -2.95
C PRO A 53 0.53 -2.91 -2.72
N VAL A 54 -0.36 -1.93 -2.60
CA VAL A 54 -1.80 -2.23 -2.60
C VAL A 54 -2.20 -2.88 -3.92
N ARG A 55 -3.25 -3.70 -3.91
CA ARG A 55 -3.74 -4.39 -5.10
C ARG A 55 -4.05 -3.38 -6.23
N GLY A 56 -3.56 -3.66 -7.43
CA GLY A 56 -3.73 -2.81 -8.61
C GLY A 56 -2.85 -1.55 -8.64
N ALA A 57 -1.97 -1.36 -7.64
CA ALA A 57 -1.03 -0.23 -7.65
C ALA A 57 -0.09 -0.28 -8.86
N ARG A 58 0.45 0.87 -9.24
CA ARG A 58 1.57 0.97 -10.18
C ARG A 58 2.82 1.42 -9.45
N VAL A 59 3.90 0.66 -9.56
CA VAL A 59 5.13 0.85 -8.80
C VAL A 59 6.38 0.71 -9.67
N LEU A 60 7.55 0.94 -9.08
CA LEU A 60 8.84 0.77 -9.77
C LEU A 60 9.37 -0.66 -9.56
N GLN A 61 10.28 -1.10 -10.44
CA GLN A 61 10.92 -2.41 -10.35
C GLN A 61 11.66 -2.69 -9.03
N GLN A 62 12.02 -1.63 -8.30
CA GLN A 62 12.72 -1.68 -7.02
C GLN A 62 11.80 -1.29 -5.84
N SER A 63 10.48 -1.35 -6.02
CA SER A 63 9.55 -1.09 -4.92
C SER A 63 9.48 -2.28 -3.95
N PRO A 64 9.30 -2.04 -2.65
CA PRO A 64 9.12 -3.12 -1.68
C PRO A 64 7.80 -3.86 -1.91
N VAL A 65 7.79 -5.15 -1.57
CA VAL A 65 6.62 -6.02 -1.58
C VAL A 65 6.42 -6.59 -0.19
N GLY A 66 5.21 -6.60 0.32
CA GLY A 66 4.97 -6.94 1.71
C GLY A 66 3.51 -6.95 2.12
N ILE A 67 3.32 -7.23 3.40
CA ILE A 67 2.02 -7.36 4.05
C ILE A 67 2.13 -6.85 5.48
N ASP A 68 1.10 -6.14 5.91
CA ASP A 68 0.92 -5.69 7.29
C ASP A 68 -0.11 -6.61 7.96
N LEU A 69 0.29 -7.28 9.03
CA LEU A 69 -0.53 -8.27 9.72
C LEU A 69 -1.00 -7.76 11.07
N ALA A 70 -2.24 -8.10 11.43
CA ALA A 70 -2.79 -7.80 12.73
C ALA A 70 -2.02 -8.52 13.86
N PRO A 71 -2.00 -7.96 15.08
CA PRO A 71 -1.40 -8.61 16.24
C PRO A 71 -1.89 -10.04 16.48
N GLY A 72 -0.95 -10.95 16.76
CA GLY A 72 -1.23 -12.36 17.03
C GLY A 72 -1.14 -13.26 15.80
N TRP A 73 -0.75 -12.73 14.65
CA TRP A 73 -0.46 -13.45 13.43
C TRP A 73 1.02 -13.34 13.07
N GLU A 74 1.50 -14.30 12.28
CA GLU A 74 2.83 -14.26 11.71
C GLU A 74 2.82 -14.71 10.24
N LEU A 75 3.72 -14.12 9.45
CA LEU A 75 3.95 -14.50 8.07
C LEU A 75 4.72 -15.83 8.00
N VAL A 76 4.20 -16.76 7.20
CA VAL A 76 4.77 -18.10 6.98
C VAL A 76 5.49 -18.18 5.64
N SER A 77 4.94 -17.56 4.60
CA SER A 77 5.57 -17.49 3.28
C SER A 77 5.13 -16.23 2.54
N LEU A 78 5.99 -15.78 1.64
CA LEU A 78 5.71 -14.67 0.73
C LEU A 78 6.28 -15.02 -0.63
N GLN A 79 5.42 -15.41 -1.56
CA GLN A 79 5.82 -15.81 -2.91
C GLN A 79 5.46 -14.71 -3.91
N ILE A 80 6.41 -14.34 -4.75
CA ILE A 80 6.22 -13.33 -5.82
C ILE A 80 6.29 -14.03 -7.17
N PHE A 81 5.28 -13.77 -8.01
CA PHE A 81 5.08 -14.35 -9.33
C PHE A 81 5.20 -13.25 -10.40
N PRO A 82 5.76 -13.57 -11.58
CA PRO A 82 5.99 -12.60 -12.65
C PRO A 82 4.75 -12.35 -13.53
N ASP A 83 3.62 -13.01 -13.27
CA ASP A 83 2.34 -12.81 -13.95
C ASP A 83 1.16 -13.28 -13.07
N ASP A 84 -0.07 -13.12 -13.58
CA ASP A 84 -1.34 -13.46 -12.93
C ASP A 84 -1.75 -14.94 -13.06
N ARG A 85 -0.91 -15.77 -13.68
CA ARG A 85 -1.24 -17.17 -13.95
C ARG A 85 -0.85 -18.12 -12.81
N PHE A 86 -0.06 -17.63 -11.85
CA PHE A 86 0.44 -18.40 -10.71
C PHE A 86 1.04 -19.76 -11.12
N VAL A 87 1.86 -19.76 -12.19
CA VAL A 87 2.42 -21.00 -12.75
C VAL A 87 3.32 -21.67 -11.70
N ALA A 88 3.05 -22.94 -11.39
CA ALA A 88 3.82 -23.70 -10.43
C ALA A 88 5.33 -23.70 -10.78
N GLY A 89 6.17 -23.40 -9.80
CA GLY A 89 7.63 -23.32 -9.97
C GLY A 89 8.16 -21.98 -10.51
N THR A 90 7.29 -21.01 -10.83
CA THR A 90 7.71 -19.65 -11.22
C THR A 90 7.66 -18.64 -10.08
N GLY A 91 6.90 -18.95 -9.02
CA GLY A 91 6.88 -18.15 -7.80
C GLY A 91 8.22 -18.24 -7.07
N VAL A 92 8.76 -17.09 -6.68
CA VAL A 92 9.97 -17.00 -5.86
C VAL A 92 9.53 -16.75 -4.42
N ASP A 93 9.80 -17.70 -3.53
CA ASP A 93 9.61 -17.52 -2.09
C ASP A 93 10.73 -16.66 -1.52
N VAL A 94 10.36 -15.49 -0.98
CA VAL A 94 11.30 -14.50 -0.46
C VAL A 94 11.32 -14.45 1.08
N ILE A 95 10.64 -15.38 1.77
CA ILE A 95 10.47 -15.33 3.23
C ILE A 95 11.80 -15.23 4.00
N GLY A 96 12.88 -15.84 3.51
CA GLY A 96 14.20 -15.80 4.14
C GLY A 96 14.90 -14.43 4.08
N GLU A 97 14.38 -13.51 3.27
CA GLU A 97 14.93 -12.16 3.05
C GLU A 97 13.92 -11.04 3.41
N VAL A 98 12.79 -11.42 4.04
CA VAL A 98 11.81 -10.48 4.56
C VAL A 98 12.34 -9.79 5.81
N SER A 99 12.23 -8.47 5.84
CA SER A 99 12.45 -7.64 7.03
C SER A 99 11.14 -7.42 7.76
N VAL A 100 11.17 -7.45 9.10
CA VAL A 100 10.01 -7.21 9.96
C VAL A 100 10.21 -5.93 10.74
N THR A 101 9.25 -5.00 10.64
CA THR A 101 9.20 -3.86 11.55
C THR A 101 8.40 -4.26 12.78
N GLU A 102 9.11 -4.59 13.86
CA GLU A 102 8.49 -4.98 15.12
C GLU A 102 7.55 -3.90 15.67
N GLY A 103 6.43 -4.32 16.25
CA GLY A 103 5.38 -3.42 16.76
C GLY A 103 4.37 -2.95 15.70
N LEU A 104 4.76 -2.92 14.42
CA LEU A 104 3.83 -2.77 13.30
C LEU A 104 3.44 -4.12 12.71
N LEU A 105 4.25 -5.17 12.89
CA LEU A 105 4.07 -6.47 12.19
C LEU A 105 3.98 -6.29 10.67
N LEU A 106 4.77 -5.32 10.20
CA LEU A 106 4.95 -5.03 8.80
C LEU A 106 6.09 -5.90 8.26
N TYR A 107 5.75 -6.81 7.37
CA TYR A 107 6.67 -7.73 6.71
C TYR A 107 6.94 -7.25 5.29
N THR A 108 8.19 -6.90 4.98
CA THR A 108 8.57 -6.38 3.66
C THR A 108 9.81 -7.04 3.10
N PHE A 109 9.73 -7.45 1.84
CA PHE A 109 10.85 -7.80 1.00
C PHE A 109 11.21 -6.62 0.09
N GLN A 110 12.50 -6.32 -0.01
CA GLN A 110 13.02 -5.27 -0.88
C GLN A 110 13.85 -5.93 -1.99
N PRO A 111 13.45 -5.86 -3.27
CA PRO A 111 14.27 -6.33 -4.39
C PRO A 111 15.67 -5.68 -4.39
N GLY A 112 16.66 -6.38 -4.92
CA GLY A 112 18.01 -5.84 -5.07
C GLY A 112 19.05 -6.88 -5.47
N GLU A 113 20.21 -6.41 -5.94
CA GLU A 113 21.30 -7.29 -6.37
C GLU A 113 21.72 -8.27 -5.27
N GLY A 114 21.88 -9.54 -5.63
CA GLY A 114 22.29 -10.61 -4.72
C GLY A 114 21.16 -11.19 -3.84
N LYS A 115 19.92 -10.72 -4.00
CA LYS A 115 18.73 -11.26 -3.33
C LYS A 115 18.02 -12.32 -4.18
N ALA A 116 17.06 -13.02 -3.57
CA ALA A 116 16.18 -13.96 -4.25
C ALA A 116 15.51 -13.35 -5.50
N LEU A 117 15.18 -12.07 -5.44
CA LEU A 117 14.75 -11.27 -6.60
C LEU A 117 15.60 -10.00 -6.72
N ALA A 118 16.31 -9.89 -7.85
CA ALA A 118 17.09 -8.70 -8.19
C ALA A 118 16.21 -7.49 -8.54
N ALA A 119 15.08 -7.74 -9.19
CA ALA A 119 14.09 -6.76 -9.58
C ALA A 119 12.73 -7.45 -9.75
N LEU A 120 11.65 -6.69 -9.61
CA LEU A 120 10.31 -7.14 -10.00
C LEU A 120 10.23 -7.25 -11.52
N SER A 121 9.44 -8.20 -12.02
CA SER A 121 9.20 -8.32 -13.46
C SER A 121 8.55 -7.05 -14.01
N ALA A 122 8.80 -6.73 -15.27
CA ALA A 122 8.07 -5.65 -15.93
C ALA A 122 6.59 -6.03 -16.05
N GLU A 123 5.70 -5.03 -16.07
CA GLU A 123 4.25 -5.22 -16.16
C GLU A 123 3.68 -5.84 -14.85
N THR A 124 2.90 -6.91 -14.94
CA THR A 124 2.18 -7.45 -13.80
C THR A 124 3.08 -8.30 -12.90
N ASN A 125 2.97 -8.12 -11.59
CA ASN A 125 3.50 -9.04 -10.59
C ASN A 125 2.39 -9.41 -9.62
N CYS A 126 2.33 -10.68 -9.22
CA CYS A 126 1.36 -11.17 -8.26
C CYS A 126 2.07 -11.79 -7.05
N VAL A 127 1.42 -11.73 -5.90
CA VAL A 127 1.98 -12.16 -4.63
C VAL A 127 1.00 -13.11 -3.97
N VAL A 128 1.53 -14.15 -3.33
CA VAL A 128 0.75 -15.01 -2.43
C VAL A 128 1.45 -15.00 -1.07
N ALA A 129 0.75 -14.51 -0.05
CA ALA A 129 1.19 -14.59 1.32
C ALA A 129 0.43 -15.71 2.05
N THR A 130 1.15 -16.47 2.87
CA THR A 130 0.55 -17.42 3.82
C THR A 130 0.92 -16.97 5.22
N TYR A 131 -0.05 -16.96 6.13
CA TYR A 131 0.14 -16.55 7.52
C TYR A 131 -0.57 -17.53 8.45
N ARG A 132 -0.18 -17.51 9.72
CA ARG A 132 -0.83 -18.34 10.73
C ARG A 132 -1.00 -17.61 12.05
N ARG A 133 -1.94 -18.08 12.84
CA ARG A 133 -2.20 -17.50 14.17
C ARG A 133 -1.19 -18.04 15.18
N LEU A 134 -0.53 -17.16 15.92
CA LEU A 134 0.47 -17.54 16.94
C LEU A 134 -0.14 -18.41 18.06
N ALA A 135 -1.37 -18.09 18.47
CA ALA A 135 -2.07 -18.83 19.54
C ALA A 135 -2.61 -20.20 19.09
N ARG A 136 -2.75 -20.43 17.78
CA ARG A 136 -3.23 -21.68 17.19
C ARG A 136 -2.52 -21.90 15.85
N PRO A 137 -1.33 -22.50 15.83
CA PRO A 137 -0.51 -22.60 14.62
C PRO A 137 -1.15 -23.36 13.45
N ASP A 138 -2.16 -24.20 13.72
CA ASP A 138 -2.95 -24.90 12.70
C ASP A 138 -3.97 -23.98 11.98
N ASP A 139 -4.21 -22.78 12.51
CA ASP A 139 -5.07 -21.75 11.94
C ASP A 139 -4.27 -20.94 10.91
N VAL A 140 -4.27 -21.45 9.68
CA VAL A 140 -3.52 -20.90 8.54
C VAL A 140 -4.45 -20.18 7.58
N GLY A 141 -4.07 -18.96 7.19
CA GLY A 141 -4.74 -18.17 6.17
C GLY A 141 -3.81 -17.85 5.00
N SER A 142 -4.39 -17.42 3.88
CA SER A 142 -3.64 -16.98 2.71
C SER A 142 -4.39 -15.88 1.97
N ILE A 143 -3.63 -14.93 1.43
CA ILE A 143 -4.12 -13.86 0.58
C ILE A 143 -3.21 -13.69 -0.63
N ASP A 144 -3.82 -13.40 -1.78
CA ASP A 144 -3.12 -13.05 -3.00
C ASP A 144 -3.43 -11.61 -3.45
N TRP A 145 -2.52 -10.98 -4.16
CA TRP A 145 -2.77 -9.70 -4.82
C TRP A 145 -1.80 -9.46 -5.97
N CYS A 146 -2.22 -8.64 -6.94
CA CYS A 146 -1.40 -8.26 -8.08
C CYS A 146 -1.23 -6.75 -8.16
N PHE A 147 -0.15 -6.29 -8.78
CA PHE A 147 0.16 -4.89 -9.04
C PHE A 147 0.99 -4.77 -10.33
N GLU A 148 1.08 -3.55 -10.85
CA GLU A 148 1.79 -3.21 -12.09
C GLU A 148 3.14 -2.57 -11.82
N VAL A 149 4.12 -2.85 -12.66
CA VAL A 149 5.50 -2.35 -12.58
C VAL A 149 5.86 -1.62 -13.87
N THR A 150 6.38 -0.40 -13.70
CA THR A 150 6.79 0.50 -14.79
C THR A 150 8.19 1.08 -14.59
#